data_AF-W9US74-F1
#
_entry.id   AF-W9US74-F1
#
_cell.length_a   1.000
_cell.length_b   1.000
_cell.length_c   1.000
_cell.angle_alpha   90.00
_cell.angle_beta   90.00
_cell.angle_gamma   90.00
#
_symmetry.space_group_name_H-M   'P 1'
#
loop_
_entity.id
_entity.type
_entity.pdbx_description
1 polymer ?
#
loop_
_entity_poly.entity_id
_entity_poly.type
_entity_poly.pdbx_seq_one_letter_code
_entity_poly.pdbx_strand_id
1 'polypeptide(L)'
;MDKEQLKSRVYEVADDLLLSASYPRSEAIAETLEIESEEVSRYLSQWWYELPQRIVMTDRTDRAISVPGMPDTLAQAFTRIWLHALQEANSKVNFTRQMVDVGLEEDRRVNDDALQKSQHLYLELESRYREQSLKLEESREQFKALEAEIAVLKNNLAIETNTRKKEEQSRVTIEHELAQLRKAHDDAKRVFDQRIKDEQRHMMEAIAKEEVDTRYYRNTLEKVREEASKKESELVREIHDLQARIARKDVKTDTLKSQVKSQEAELLKYKQDSGVLQRDLSRVNAQLLTEVNKTKRLEAKVKELQEDIRRLNQKHITASNENAKRENILRSQLVEKENIIIRAEAKVNSLEKRIISNDEEIRRLSSRV
;
A
#
# COMPACT_ATOMS: atom_id res chain seq x y z
N MET A 1 16.11 47.22 152.77
CA MET A 1 15.11 46.30 153.37
C MET A 1 14.82 45.18 152.39
N ASP A 2 14.42 44.00 152.87
CA ASP A 2 13.90 42.95 151.99
C ASP A 2 12.56 43.41 151.35
N LYS A 3 12.28 43.05 150.09
CA LYS A 3 11.13 43.61 149.34
C LYS A 3 9.78 43.31 150.00
N GLU A 4 9.65 42.15 150.63
CA GLU A 4 8.44 41.78 151.37
C GLU A 4 8.32 42.51 152.71
N GLN A 5 9.44 42.75 153.40
CA GLN A 5 9.44 43.56 154.64
C GLN A 5 9.05 45.01 154.33
N LEU A 6 9.55 45.56 153.22
CA LEU A 6 9.18 46.90 152.77
C LEU A 6 7.69 46.98 152.39
N LYS A 7 7.17 45.99 151.62
CA LYS A 7 5.73 45.88 151.31
C LYS A 7 4.90 45.86 152.60
N SER A 8 5.28 45.02 153.58
CA SER A 8 4.57 44.91 154.86
C SER A 8 4.60 46.22 155.66
N ARG A 9 5.73 46.93 155.67
CA ARG A 9 5.88 48.20 156.39
C ARG A 9 5.09 49.34 155.76
N VAL A 10 5.09 49.42 154.43
CA VAL A 10 4.23 50.35 153.67
C VAL A 10 2.76 50.05 153.93
N TYR A 11 2.38 48.77 154.01
CA TYR A 11 1.02 48.35 154.33
C TYR A 11 0.63 48.73 155.77
N GLU A 12 1.50 48.50 156.75
CA GLU A 12 1.29 48.92 158.15
C GLU A 12 1.09 50.43 158.27
N VAL A 13 1.98 51.25 157.69
CA VAL A 13 1.85 52.72 157.76
C VAL A 13 0.64 53.22 156.98
N ALA A 14 0.31 52.60 155.84
CA ALA A 14 -0.90 52.93 155.10
C ALA A 14 -2.17 52.58 155.91
N ASP A 15 -2.17 51.44 156.60
CA ASP A 15 -3.26 51.01 157.47
C ASP A 15 -3.39 51.94 158.71
N ASP A 16 -2.27 52.35 159.34
CA ASP A 16 -2.24 53.28 160.47
C ASP A 16 -2.71 54.71 160.09
N LEU A 17 -2.31 55.20 158.91
CA LEU A 17 -2.82 56.47 158.38
C LEU A 17 -4.33 56.39 158.12
N LEU A 18 -4.80 55.28 157.56
CA LEU A 18 -6.23 55.05 157.32
C LEU A 18 -7.03 54.96 158.65
N LEU A 19 -6.47 54.30 159.67
CA LEU A 19 -7.07 54.18 161.02
C LEU A 19 -7.10 55.51 161.79
N SER A 20 -6.12 56.38 161.56
CA SER A 20 -6.08 57.74 162.10
C SER A 20 -6.89 58.76 161.30
N ALA A 21 -7.72 58.30 160.35
CA ALA A 21 -8.57 59.09 159.47
C ALA A 21 -7.81 60.08 158.55
N SER A 22 -6.56 59.76 158.23
CA SER A 22 -5.73 60.52 157.28
C SER A 22 -5.55 59.74 155.97
N TYR A 23 -5.54 60.44 154.83
CA TYR A 23 -5.40 59.77 153.53
C TYR A 23 -3.94 59.34 153.32
N PRO A 24 -3.65 58.04 153.13
CA PRO A 24 -2.28 57.56 152.91
C PRO A 24 -1.75 58.07 151.55
N ARG A 25 -1.01 59.20 151.59
CA ARG A 25 -0.27 59.73 150.44
C ARG A 25 1.10 59.07 150.37
N SER A 26 1.59 58.80 149.16
CA SER A 26 2.93 58.24 148.94
C SER A 26 4.03 59.09 149.58
N GLU A 27 3.85 60.41 149.62
CA GLU A 27 4.76 61.37 150.27
C GLU A 27 4.78 61.23 151.80
N ALA A 28 3.62 61.08 152.44
CA ALA A 28 3.51 60.95 153.90
C ALA A 28 4.10 59.62 154.41
N ILE A 29 3.89 58.54 153.65
CA ILE A 29 4.45 57.22 153.97
C ILE A 29 5.97 57.20 153.71
N ALA A 30 6.42 57.84 152.63
CA ALA A 30 7.84 58.01 152.31
C ALA A 30 8.59 58.77 153.41
N GLU A 31 7.99 59.84 153.95
CA GLU A 31 8.56 60.62 155.06
C GLU A 31 8.61 59.82 156.37
N THR A 32 7.58 59.02 156.65
CA THR A 32 7.51 58.19 157.88
C THR A 32 8.47 56.99 157.83
N LEU A 33 8.76 56.47 156.65
CA LEU A 33 9.62 55.29 156.45
C LEU A 33 11.04 55.63 155.99
N GLU A 34 11.36 56.91 155.75
CA GLU A 34 12.62 57.42 155.20
C GLU A 34 13.01 56.74 153.87
N ILE A 35 12.04 56.58 152.96
CA ILE A 35 12.20 55.88 151.67
C ILE A 35 11.70 56.75 150.50
N GLU A 36 12.21 56.51 149.30
CA GLU A 36 11.86 57.24 148.09
C GLU A 36 10.39 57.04 147.67
N SER A 37 9.69 58.13 147.33
CA SER A 37 8.24 58.12 147.08
C SER A 37 7.80 57.24 145.91
N GLU A 38 8.66 57.04 144.89
CA GLU A 38 8.34 56.18 143.75
C GLU A 38 8.22 54.69 144.13
N GLU A 39 9.08 54.21 145.02
CA GLU A 39 9.05 52.82 145.48
C GLU A 39 7.79 52.57 146.32
N VAL A 40 7.42 53.53 147.17
CA VAL A 40 6.18 53.51 147.94
C VAL A 40 4.95 53.53 147.02
N SER A 41 4.96 54.32 145.94
CA SER A 41 3.82 54.43 145.03
C SER A 41 3.42 53.10 144.39
N ARG A 42 4.40 52.23 144.07
CA ARG A 42 4.12 50.90 143.51
C ARG A 42 3.44 50.00 144.54
N TYR A 43 3.97 49.94 145.77
CA TYR A 43 3.39 49.15 146.84
C TYR A 43 2.07 49.72 147.34
N LEU A 44 1.89 51.04 147.35
CA LEU A 44 0.64 51.72 147.69
C LEU A 44 -0.44 51.46 146.63
N SER A 45 -0.08 51.39 145.35
CA SER A 45 -1.02 51.02 144.28
C SER A 45 -1.48 49.56 144.40
N GLN A 46 -0.55 48.65 144.74
CA GLN A 46 -0.88 47.26 145.05
C GLN A 46 -1.71 47.15 146.32
N TRP A 47 -1.40 47.94 147.35
CA TRP A 47 -2.18 48.03 148.58
C TRP A 47 -3.62 48.45 148.27
N TRP A 48 -3.84 49.49 147.45
CA TRP A 48 -5.18 49.91 147.02
C TRP A 48 -5.92 48.84 146.21
N TYR A 49 -5.22 48.09 145.36
CA TYR A 49 -5.81 46.99 144.58
C TYR A 49 -6.16 45.78 145.46
N GLU A 50 -5.33 45.48 146.46
CA GLU A 50 -5.52 44.39 147.42
C GLU A 50 -6.47 44.80 148.57
N LEU A 51 -6.70 46.09 148.81
CA LEU A 51 -7.53 46.62 149.90
C LEU A 51 -8.95 46.03 149.91
N PRO A 52 -9.69 45.93 148.79
CA PRO A 52 -11.01 45.32 148.77
C PRO A 52 -11.00 43.83 149.14
N GLN A 53 -9.87 43.14 148.94
CA GLN A 53 -9.69 41.72 149.30
C GLN A 53 -9.16 41.55 150.73
N ARG A 54 -8.38 42.50 151.24
CA ARG A 54 -7.85 42.55 152.63
C ARG A 54 -8.86 43.05 153.64
N ILE A 55 -9.83 43.87 153.20
CA ILE A 55 -11.08 44.07 153.92
C ILE A 55 -11.89 42.78 153.74
N VAL A 56 -11.40 41.71 154.39
CA VAL A 56 -12.30 40.67 154.86
C VAL A 56 -13.23 41.44 155.79
N MET A 57 -14.46 41.65 155.33
CA MET A 57 -15.57 41.98 156.21
C MET A 57 -15.69 40.81 157.15
N THR A 58 -14.82 40.81 158.17
CA THR A 58 -15.03 40.04 159.37
C THR A 58 -16.48 40.34 159.72
N ASP A 59 -17.25 39.27 159.85
CA ASP A 59 -18.52 39.21 160.58
C ASP A 59 -18.31 39.73 162.01
N ARG A 60 -17.90 40.99 162.12
CA ARG A 60 -18.11 41.89 163.25
C ARG A 60 -19.46 42.55 163.04
N THR A 61 -20.43 41.73 162.63
CA THR A 61 -21.87 41.93 162.70
C THR A 61 -22.35 42.09 164.15
N ASP A 62 -21.45 42.00 165.15
CA ASP A 62 -21.71 42.32 166.57
C ASP A 62 -21.01 43.57 167.11
N ARG A 63 -20.22 44.31 166.32
CA ARG A 63 -19.88 45.70 166.67
C ARG A 63 -20.75 46.62 165.85
N ALA A 64 -21.94 46.88 166.40
CA ALA A 64 -22.76 48.01 166.03
C ALA A 64 -21.83 49.20 165.77
N ILE A 65 -21.84 49.69 164.52
CA ILE A 65 -21.22 50.96 164.13
C ILE A 65 -21.98 52.03 164.92
N SER A 66 -21.63 52.17 166.19
CA SER A 66 -22.17 53.13 167.13
C SER A 66 -21.35 54.39 166.92
N VAL A 67 -21.86 55.26 166.05
CA VAL A 67 -21.37 56.64 165.95
C VAL A 67 -21.77 57.33 167.25
N PRO A 68 -20.83 57.72 168.13
CA PRO A 68 -21.18 58.26 169.45
C PRO A 68 -22.00 59.54 169.30
N GLY A 69 -23.23 59.55 169.84
CA GLY A 69 -24.17 60.67 169.75
C GLY A 69 -25.37 60.47 168.81
N MET A 70 -25.49 59.32 168.14
CA MET A 70 -26.61 59.01 167.24
C MET A 70 -27.55 57.94 167.83
N PRO A 71 -28.89 58.16 167.86
CA PRO A 71 -29.86 57.17 168.31
C PRO A 71 -29.78 55.84 167.54
N ASP A 72 -29.93 54.71 168.24
CA ASP A 72 -29.76 53.35 167.69
C ASP A 72 -30.61 53.04 166.45
N THR A 73 -31.75 53.71 166.30
CA THR A 73 -32.63 53.60 165.12
C THR A 73 -31.96 54.11 163.84
N LEU A 74 -31.14 55.15 163.94
CA LEU A 74 -30.42 55.74 162.80
C LEU A 74 -29.18 54.93 162.43
N ALA A 75 -28.48 54.35 163.43
CA ALA A 75 -27.33 53.48 163.18
C ALA A 75 -27.74 52.21 162.39
N GLN A 76 -28.86 51.56 162.76
CA GLN A 76 -29.37 50.40 162.01
C GLN A 76 -29.82 50.77 160.59
N ALA A 77 -30.43 51.95 160.41
CA ALA A 77 -30.82 52.44 159.09
C ALA A 77 -29.59 52.67 158.20
N PHE A 78 -28.52 53.26 158.73
CA PHE A 78 -27.27 53.48 158.00
C PHE A 78 -26.61 52.17 157.56
N THR A 79 -26.54 51.17 158.44
CA THR A 79 -25.97 49.85 158.11
C THR A 79 -26.77 49.14 157.01
N ARG A 80 -28.11 49.24 157.03
CA ARG A 80 -28.95 48.69 155.95
C ARG A 80 -28.72 49.42 154.63
N ILE A 81 -28.62 50.75 154.65
CA ILE A 81 -28.34 51.55 153.46
C ILE A 81 -26.95 51.20 152.89
N TRP A 82 -25.95 51.02 153.76
CA TRP A 82 -24.61 50.62 153.36
C TRP A 82 -24.57 49.22 152.73
N LEU A 83 -25.21 48.23 153.37
CA LEU A 83 -25.33 46.87 152.82
C LEU A 83 -26.06 46.87 151.47
N HIS A 84 -27.14 47.66 151.34
CA HIS A 84 -27.87 47.79 150.09
C HIS A 84 -27.01 48.45 149.00
N ALA A 85 -26.29 49.52 149.33
CA ALA A 85 -25.38 50.20 148.40
C ALA A 85 -24.22 49.28 147.97
N LEU A 86 -23.70 48.45 148.88
CA LEU A 86 -22.65 47.48 148.59
C LEU A 86 -23.14 46.36 147.67
N GLN A 87 -24.33 45.83 147.93
CA GLN A 87 -24.96 44.81 147.10
C GLN A 87 -25.29 45.36 145.71
N GLU A 88 -25.77 46.60 145.63
CA GLU A 88 -26.00 47.32 144.37
C GLU A 88 -24.70 47.54 143.59
N ALA A 89 -23.63 48.00 144.25
CA ALA A 89 -22.32 48.17 143.63
C ALA A 89 -21.74 46.85 143.09
N ASN A 90 -21.84 45.76 143.87
CA ASN A 90 -21.37 44.44 143.44
C ASN A 90 -22.21 43.89 142.27
N SER A 91 -23.54 44.06 142.31
CA SER A 91 -24.41 43.70 141.19
C SER A 91 -24.04 44.48 139.91
N LYS A 92 -23.72 45.77 140.05
CA LYS A 92 -23.33 46.65 138.95
C LYS A 92 -21.97 46.25 138.35
N VAL A 93 -20.99 45.87 139.18
CA VAL A 93 -19.69 45.37 138.71
C VAL A 93 -19.84 44.04 137.98
N ASN A 94 -20.58 43.09 138.54
CA ASN A 94 -20.81 41.79 137.89
C ASN A 94 -21.59 41.92 136.58
N PHE A 95 -22.60 42.80 136.53
CA PHE A 95 -23.32 43.12 135.31
C PHE A 95 -22.39 43.76 134.26
N THR A 96 -21.53 44.69 134.67
CA THR A 96 -20.56 45.32 133.76
C THR A 96 -19.58 44.28 133.21
N ARG A 97 -19.10 43.35 134.04
CA ARG A 97 -18.22 42.27 133.61
C ARG A 97 -18.90 41.32 132.63
N GLN A 98 -20.13 40.89 132.91
CA GLN A 98 -20.91 40.07 131.98
C GLN A 98 -21.16 40.77 130.64
N MET A 99 -21.44 42.08 130.65
CA MET A 99 -21.58 42.87 129.43
C MET A 99 -20.28 42.96 128.63
N VAL A 100 -19.13 43.11 129.30
CA VAL A 100 -17.82 43.08 128.65
C VAL A 100 -17.52 41.69 128.08
N ASP A 101 -17.78 40.62 128.83
CA ASP A 101 -17.53 39.25 128.37
C ASP A 101 -18.42 38.90 127.16
N VAL A 102 -19.71 39.26 127.18
CA VAL A 102 -20.62 39.12 126.02
C VAL A 102 -20.15 39.96 124.83
N GLY A 103 -19.64 41.17 125.05
CA GLY A 103 -19.06 42.00 123.99
C GLY A 103 -17.82 41.36 123.36
N LEU A 104 -16.93 40.80 124.17
CA LEU A 104 -15.74 40.09 123.69
C LEU A 104 -16.09 38.80 122.93
N GLU A 105 -17.13 38.08 123.36
CA GLU A 105 -17.62 36.89 122.64
C GLU A 105 -18.28 37.26 121.30
N GLU A 106 -19.06 38.35 121.27
CA GLU A 106 -19.66 38.86 120.03
C GLU A 106 -18.58 39.33 119.05
N ASP A 107 -17.57 40.07 119.52
CA ASP A 107 -16.44 40.50 118.69
C ASP A 107 -15.64 39.31 118.14
N ARG A 108 -15.44 38.26 118.94
CA ARG A 108 -14.83 37.01 118.46
C ARG A 108 -15.68 36.35 117.38
N ARG A 109 -16.99 36.24 117.57
CA ARG A 109 -17.90 35.66 116.58
C ARG A 109 -17.88 36.47 115.28
N VAL A 110 -17.91 37.80 115.35
CA VAL A 110 -17.84 38.67 114.17
C VAL A 110 -16.51 38.50 113.43
N ASN A 111 -15.39 38.41 114.17
CA ASN A 111 -14.08 38.16 113.58
C ASN A 111 -13.98 36.77 112.94
N ASP A 112 -14.51 35.74 113.59
CA ASP A 112 -14.54 34.37 113.07
C ASP A 112 -15.43 34.27 111.82
N ASP A 113 -16.61 34.91 111.82
CA ASP A 113 -17.49 35.01 110.66
C ASP A 113 -16.81 35.77 109.50
N ALA A 114 -16.08 36.85 109.79
CA ALA A 114 -15.33 37.62 108.80
C ALA A 114 -14.17 36.78 108.22
N LEU A 115 -13.46 36.04 109.07
CA LEU A 115 -12.40 35.12 108.65
C LEU A 115 -12.96 34.00 107.77
N GLN A 116 -14.08 33.39 108.16
CA GLN A 116 -14.73 32.34 107.39
C GLN A 116 -15.20 32.86 106.01
N LYS A 117 -15.80 34.05 105.96
CA LYS A 117 -16.17 34.70 104.69
C LYS A 117 -14.95 34.98 103.81
N SER A 118 -13.85 35.46 104.40
CA SER A 118 -12.59 35.70 103.69
C SER A 118 -12.00 34.40 103.14
N GLN A 119 -11.99 33.32 103.93
CA GLN A 119 -11.51 32.01 103.50
C GLN A 119 -12.38 31.44 102.38
N HIS A 120 -13.70 31.56 102.49
CA HIS A 120 -14.62 31.12 101.43
C HIS A 120 -14.37 31.89 100.13
N LEU A 121 -14.25 33.22 100.20
CA LEU A 121 -13.94 34.05 99.04
C LEU A 121 -12.58 33.69 98.43
N TYR A 122 -11.57 33.43 99.26
CA TYR A 122 -10.25 33.00 98.79
C TYR A 122 -10.33 31.66 98.05
N LEU A 123 -11.03 30.66 98.60
CA LEU A 123 -11.22 29.36 97.96
C LEU A 123 -12.02 29.47 96.65
N GLU A 124 -13.02 30.34 96.60
CA GLU A 124 -13.78 30.59 95.37
C GLU A 124 -12.89 31.25 94.30
N LEU A 125 -12.11 32.27 94.68
CA LEU A 125 -11.16 32.92 93.77
C LEU A 125 -10.08 31.96 93.29
N GLU A 126 -9.56 31.11 94.17
CA GLU A 126 -8.57 30.08 93.81
C GLU A 126 -9.18 29.05 92.85
N SER A 127 -10.41 28.61 93.11
CA SER A 127 -11.15 27.70 92.22
C SER A 127 -11.35 28.32 90.83
N ARG A 128 -11.83 29.57 90.77
CA ARG A 128 -12.00 30.32 89.51
C ARG A 128 -10.67 30.52 88.79
N TYR A 129 -9.59 30.81 89.51
CA TYR A 129 -8.26 30.97 88.93
C TYR A 129 -7.75 29.66 88.31
N ARG A 130 -7.93 28.52 88.99
CA ARG A 130 -7.59 27.21 88.44
C ARG A 130 -8.41 26.88 87.20
N GLU A 131 -9.72 27.13 87.22
CA GLU A 131 -10.59 26.92 86.06
C GLU A 131 -10.19 27.81 84.87
N GLN A 132 -9.90 29.09 85.11
CA GLN A 132 -9.41 29.99 84.07
C GLN A 132 -8.05 29.56 83.51
N SER A 133 -7.15 29.06 84.37
CA SER A 133 -5.85 28.56 83.94
C SER A 133 -5.99 27.33 83.04
N LEU A 134 -6.87 26.39 83.40
CA LEU A 134 -7.18 25.22 82.57
C LEU A 134 -7.77 25.64 81.22
N LYS A 135 -8.76 26.54 81.20
CA LYS A 135 -9.35 27.06 79.95
C LYS A 135 -8.31 27.75 79.07
N LEU A 136 -7.36 28.48 79.68
CA LEU A 136 -6.27 29.13 78.96
C LEU A 136 -5.30 28.10 78.35
N GLU A 137 -4.99 27.03 79.09
CA GLU A 137 -4.15 25.93 78.59
C GLU A 137 -4.83 25.19 77.44
N GLU A 138 -6.11 24.81 77.58
CA GLU A 138 -6.91 24.20 76.52
C GLU A 138 -6.96 25.07 75.27
N SER A 139 -7.20 26.38 75.42
CA SER A 139 -7.21 27.32 74.31
C SER A 139 -5.83 27.44 73.62
N ARG A 140 -4.74 27.40 74.39
CA ARG A 140 -3.37 27.40 73.84
C ARG A 140 -3.06 26.11 73.08
N GLU A 141 -3.53 24.96 73.55
CA GLU A 141 -3.39 23.69 72.84
C GLU A 141 -4.18 23.68 71.53
N GLN A 142 -5.43 24.15 71.56
CA GLN A 142 -6.25 24.33 70.36
C GLN A 142 -5.59 25.28 69.36
N PHE A 143 -5.02 26.38 69.82
CA PHE A 143 -4.29 27.32 68.97
C PHE A 143 -3.10 26.66 68.28
N LYS A 144 -2.28 25.89 69.02
CA LYS A 144 -1.15 25.14 68.44
C LYS A 144 -1.61 24.08 67.43
N ALA A 145 -2.73 23.40 67.70
CA ALA A 145 -3.31 22.42 66.79
C ALA A 145 -3.76 23.09 65.48
N LEU A 146 -4.46 24.22 65.56
CA LEU A 146 -4.87 25.01 64.40
C LEU A 146 -3.67 25.57 63.62
N GLU A 147 -2.61 26.02 64.30
CA GLU A 147 -1.37 26.46 63.63
C GLU A 147 -0.72 25.31 62.84
N ALA A 148 -0.69 24.10 63.41
CA ALA A 148 -0.18 22.91 62.73
C ALA A 148 -1.04 22.55 61.51
N GLU A 149 -2.37 22.61 61.63
CA GLU A 149 -3.28 22.39 60.51
C GLU A 149 -3.08 23.42 59.39
N ILE A 150 -2.95 24.71 59.75
CA ILE A 150 -2.65 25.78 58.79
C ILE A 150 -1.32 25.50 58.07
N ALA A 151 -0.29 25.03 58.78
CA ALA A 151 1.00 24.70 58.17
C ALA A 151 0.88 23.52 57.18
N VAL A 152 0.14 22.47 57.54
CA VAL A 152 -0.13 21.32 56.66
C VAL A 152 -0.93 21.75 55.43
N LEU A 153 -1.98 22.55 55.60
CA LEU A 153 -2.79 23.06 54.50
C LEU A 153 -1.98 23.95 53.54
N LYS A 154 -1.09 24.82 54.07
CA LYS A 154 -0.17 25.62 53.25
C LYS A 154 0.76 24.73 52.43
N ASN A 155 1.31 23.67 53.03
CA ASN A 155 2.17 22.73 52.32
C ASN A 155 1.40 21.97 51.24
N ASN A 156 0.20 21.46 51.56
CA ASN A 156 -0.66 20.76 50.60
C ASN A 156 -1.04 21.67 49.43
N LEU A 157 -1.37 22.95 49.69
CA LEU A 157 -1.66 23.92 48.64
C LEU A 157 -0.44 24.16 47.74
N ALA A 158 0.76 24.23 48.30
CA ALA A 158 1.98 24.38 47.52
C ALA A 158 2.28 23.15 46.65
N ILE A 159 2.06 21.94 47.18
CA ILE A 159 2.19 20.68 46.43
C ILE A 159 1.16 20.66 45.29
N GLU A 160 -0.11 20.95 45.58
CA GLU A 160 -1.19 20.96 44.59
C GLU A 160 -0.99 22.02 43.50
N THR A 161 -0.44 23.18 43.86
CA THR A 161 -0.07 24.21 42.88
C THR A 161 1.04 23.70 41.96
N ASN A 162 2.01 22.96 42.49
CA ASN A 162 3.11 22.41 41.70
C ASN A 162 2.68 21.23 40.82
N THR A 163 1.79 20.35 41.29
CA THR A 163 1.22 19.27 40.47
C THR A 163 0.42 19.87 39.33
N ARG A 164 -0.47 20.84 39.62
CA ARG A 164 -1.26 21.53 38.59
C ARG A 164 -0.40 22.25 37.55
N LYS A 165 0.72 22.88 37.96
CA LYS A 165 1.68 23.47 37.01
C LYS A 165 2.32 22.42 36.09
N LYS A 166 2.69 21.25 36.63
CA LYS A 166 3.27 20.15 35.83
C LYS A 166 2.24 19.58 34.85
N GLU A 167 1.00 19.41 35.29
CA GLU A 167 -0.11 18.95 34.45
C GLU A 167 -0.42 19.92 33.32
N GLU A 168 -0.46 21.22 33.62
CA GLU A 168 -0.65 22.26 32.61
C GLU A 168 0.45 22.23 31.55
N GLN A 169 1.71 22.11 31.97
CA GLN A 169 2.83 22.00 31.04
C GLN A 169 2.74 20.73 30.17
N SER A 170 2.35 19.61 30.77
CA SER A 170 2.10 18.35 30.05
C SER A 170 0.96 18.52 29.03
N ARG A 171 -0.15 19.16 29.43
CA ARG A 171 -1.28 19.44 28.54
C ARG A 171 -0.86 20.27 27.33
N VAL A 172 -0.12 21.36 27.54
CA VAL A 172 0.40 22.21 26.46
C VAL A 172 1.32 21.42 25.52
N THR A 173 2.14 20.52 26.07
CA THR A 173 3.04 19.68 25.27
C THR A 173 2.25 18.71 24.38
N ILE A 174 1.25 18.03 24.95
CA ILE A 174 0.37 17.12 24.23
C ILE A 174 -0.46 17.88 23.16
N GLU A 175 -0.96 19.07 23.48
CA GLU A 175 -1.67 19.92 22.51
C GLU A 175 -0.78 20.30 21.33
N HIS A 176 0.50 20.62 21.59
CA HIS A 176 1.48 20.91 20.55
C HIS A 176 1.78 19.69 19.68
N GLU A 177 2.00 18.52 20.28
CA GLU A 177 2.20 17.26 19.55
C GLU A 177 0.98 16.89 18.70
N LEU A 178 -0.24 17.05 19.24
CA LEU A 178 -1.48 16.85 18.49
C LEU A 178 -1.59 17.78 17.30
N ALA A 179 -1.23 19.06 17.45
CA ALA A 179 -1.22 20.02 16.35
C ALA A 179 -0.21 19.63 15.26
N GLN A 180 0.99 19.18 15.66
CA GLN A 180 1.99 18.69 14.72
C GLN A 180 1.52 17.43 13.98
N LEU A 181 0.93 16.46 14.69
CA LEU A 181 0.42 15.23 14.09
C LEU A 181 -0.73 15.50 13.12
N ARG A 182 -1.65 16.42 13.45
CA ARG A 182 -2.72 16.84 12.53
C ARG A 182 -2.14 17.45 11.25
N LYS A 183 -1.17 18.36 11.38
CA LYS A 183 -0.50 18.95 10.22
C LYS A 183 0.22 17.90 9.37
N ALA A 184 0.98 17.01 10.00
CA ALA A 184 1.69 15.94 9.31
C ALA A 184 0.73 14.99 8.57
N HIS A 185 -0.42 14.67 9.18
CA HIS A 185 -1.48 13.89 8.56
C HIS A 185 -2.08 14.61 7.34
N ASP A 186 -2.40 15.90 7.46
CA ASP A 186 -2.96 16.69 6.36
C ASP A 186 -1.97 16.85 5.19
N ASP A 187 -0.69 17.06 5.50
CA ASP A 187 0.39 17.10 4.50
C ASP A 187 0.55 15.74 3.81
N ALA A 188 0.54 14.63 4.56
CA ALA A 188 0.62 13.28 4.01
C ALA A 188 -0.58 12.96 3.12
N LYS A 189 -1.79 13.32 3.54
CA LYS A 189 -3.02 13.17 2.74
C LYS A 189 -2.91 13.97 1.44
N ARG A 190 -2.47 15.22 1.49
CA ARG A 190 -2.28 16.07 0.31
C ARG A 190 -1.26 15.47 -0.67
N VAL A 191 -0.13 14.98 -0.17
CA VAL A 191 0.90 14.33 -1.01
C VAL A 191 0.37 13.05 -1.65
N PHE A 192 -0.37 12.24 -0.90
CA PHE A 192 -0.99 11.02 -1.41
C PHE A 192 -2.03 11.31 -2.51
N ASP A 193 -2.94 12.26 -2.27
CA ASP A 193 -3.94 12.68 -3.26
C ASP A 193 -3.28 13.25 -4.53
N GLN A 194 -2.18 14.00 -4.37
CA GLN A 194 -1.40 14.50 -5.51
C GLN A 194 -0.75 13.36 -6.30
N ARG A 195 -0.14 12.39 -5.61
CA ARG A 195 0.46 11.21 -6.24
C ARG A 195 -0.57 10.40 -7.03
N ILE A 196 -1.77 10.20 -6.46
CA ILE A 196 -2.87 9.52 -7.18
C ILE A 196 -3.22 10.27 -8.46
N LYS A 197 -3.36 11.60 -8.39
CA LYS A 197 -3.69 12.42 -9.58
C LYS A 197 -2.59 12.32 -10.65
N ASP A 198 -1.33 12.35 -10.25
CA ASP A 198 -0.20 12.27 -11.17
C ASP A 198 -0.11 10.86 -11.80
N GLU A 199 -0.34 9.81 -11.02
CA GLU A 199 -0.37 8.42 -11.50
C GLU A 199 -1.54 8.18 -12.47
N GLN A 200 -2.72 8.75 -12.17
CA GLN A 200 -3.87 8.73 -13.09
C GLN A 200 -3.56 9.44 -14.40
N ARG A 201 -2.91 10.61 -14.36
CA ARG A 201 -2.48 11.32 -15.58
C ARG A 201 -1.49 10.49 -16.39
N HIS A 202 -0.46 9.94 -15.73
CA HIS A 202 0.53 9.10 -16.38
C HIS A 202 -0.10 7.85 -17.02
N MET A 203 -1.06 7.20 -16.35
CA MET A 203 -1.79 6.06 -16.91
C MET A 203 -2.62 6.47 -18.13
N MET A 204 -3.29 7.61 -18.10
CA MET A 204 -4.05 8.12 -19.25
C MET A 204 -3.14 8.46 -20.43
N GLU A 205 -1.96 9.04 -20.19
CA GLU A 205 -0.96 9.30 -21.23
C GLU A 205 -0.40 8.00 -21.83
N ALA A 206 -0.14 6.99 -20.99
CA ALA A 206 0.27 5.67 -21.45
C ALA A 206 -0.80 5.00 -22.32
N ILE A 207 -2.07 5.03 -21.90
CA ILE A 207 -3.20 4.52 -22.69
C ILE A 207 -3.31 5.27 -24.02
N ALA A 208 -3.22 6.61 -24.01
CA ALA A 208 -3.29 7.40 -25.23
C ALA A 208 -2.18 7.04 -26.23
N LYS A 209 -0.96 6.77 -25.74
CA LYS A 209 0.16 6.31 -26.57
C LYS A 209 -0.12 4.94 -27.19
N GLU A 210 -0.55 3.97 -26.37
CA GLU A 210 -0.90 2.62 -26.84
C GLU A 210 -2.08 2.63 -27.82
N GLU A 211 -3.05 3.55 -27.67
CA GLU A 211 -4.13 3.74 -28.63
C GLU A 211 -3.62 4.24 -29.99
N VAL A 212 -2.67 5.18 -29.99
CA VAL A 212 -2.02 5.66 -31.21
C VAL A 212 -1.27 4.52 -31.91
N ASP A 213 -0.49 3.74 -31.16
CA ASP A 213 0.25 2.58 -31.68
C ASP A 213 -0.71 1.50 -32.21
N THR A 214 -1.80 1.22 -31.51
CA THR A 214 -2.84 0.29 -31.96
C THR A 214 -3.47 0.74 -33.28
N ARG A 215 -3.77 2.04 -33.43
CA ARG A 215 -4.28 2.60 -34.69
C ARG A 215 -3.25 2.49 -35.80
N TYR A 216 -1.98 2.78 -35.52
CA TYR A 216 -0.89 2.62 -36.47
C TYR A 216 -0.79 1.18 -36.96
N TYR A 217 -0.72 0.20 -36.05
CA TYR A 217 -0.64 -1.21 -36.41
C TYR A 217 -1.86 -1.69 -37.18
N ARG A 218 -3.07 -1.26 -36.80
CA ARG A 218 -4.30 -1.56 -37.55
C ARG A 218 -4.22 -1.05 -38.99
N ASN A 219 -3.81 0.20 -39.18
CA ASN A 219 -3.65 0.78 -40.52
C ASN A 219 -2.57 0.06 -41.34
N THR A 220 -1.45 -0.33 -40.72
CA THR A 220 -0.42 -1.11 -41.43
C THR A 220 -0.90 -2.50 -41.82
N LEU A 221 -1.70 -3.17 -40.96
CA LEU A 221 -2.30 -4.46 -41.28
C LEU A 221 -3.28 -4.34 -42.45
N GLU A 222 -4.08 -3.28 -42.49
CA GLU A 222 -5.01 -3.03 -43.59
C GLU A 222 -4.27 -2.81 -44.93
N LYS A 223 -3.20 -2.01 -44.93
CA LYS A 223 -2.33 -1.84 -46.10
C LYS A 223 -1.72 -3.16 -46.58
N VAL A 224 -1.20 -3.98 -45.68
CA VAL A 224 -0.64 -5.30 -46.03
C VAL A 224 -1.72 -6.23 -46.59
N ARG A 225 -2.94 -6.20 -46.05
CA ARG A 225 -4.08 -6.96 -46.59
C ARG A 225 -4.45 -6.50 -48.00
N GLU A 226 -4.51 -5.19 -48.25
CA GLU A 226 -4.76 -4.64 -49.59
C GLU A 226 -3.67 -5.03 -50.58
N GLU A 227 -2.40 -4.94 -50.20
CA GLU A 227 -1.27 -5.36 -51.03
C GLU A 227 -1.30 -6.87 -51.32
N ALA A 228 -1.63 -7.69 -50.32
CA ALA A 228 -1.81 -9.13 -50.48
C ALA A 228 -2.95 -9.44 -51.45
N SER A 229 -4.10 -8.77 -51.32
CA SER A 229 -5.25 -8.95 -52.21
C SER A 229 -4.95 -8.51 -53.65
N LYS A 230 -4.19 -7.42 -53.83
CA LYS A 230 -3.71 -6.99 -55.16
C LYS A 230 -2.78 -8.02 -55.78
N LYS A 231 -1.77 -8.49 -55.03
CA LYS A 231 -0.84 -9.54 -55.49
C LYS A 231 -1.57 -10.84 -55.82
N GLU A 232 -2.52 -11.25 -55.00
CA GLU A 232 -3.36 -12.42 -55.27
C GLU A 232 -4.13 -12.26 -56.58
N SER A 233 -4.74 -11.09 -56.81
CA SER A 233 -5.46 -10.78 -58.06
C SER A 233 -4.55 -10.80 -59.29
N GLU A 234 -3.31 -10.29 -59.17
CA GLU A 234 -2.30 -10.32 -60.23
C GLU A 234 -1.85 -11.75 -60.54
N LEU A 235 -1.56 -12.56 -59.52
CA LEU A 235 -1.19 -13.97 -59.67
C LEU A 235 -2.31 -14.78 -60.31
N VAL A 236 -3.58 -14.56 -59.92
CA VAL A 236 -4.73 -15.21 -60.54
C VAL A 236 -4.86 -14.85 -62.02
N ARG A 237 -4.58 -13.60 -62.39
CA ARG A 237 -4.57 -13.18 -63.80
C ARG A 237 -3.44 -13.87 -64.57
N GLU A 238 -2.24 -13.93 -64.00
CA GLU A 238 -1.09 -14.61 -64.61
C GLU A 238 -1.36 -16.11 -64.81
N ILE A 239 -1.98 -16.77 -63.83
CA ILE A 239 -2.40 -18.18 -63.94
C ILE A 239 -3.34 -18.38 -65.12
N HIS A 240 -4.37 -17.55 -65.28
CA HIS A 240 -5.30 -17.66 -66.42
C HIS A 240 -4.59 -17.41 -67.76
N ASP A 241 -3.68 -16.44 -67.84
CA ASP A 241 -2.91 -16.17 -69.06
C ASP A 241 -2.00 -17.35 -69.42
N LEU A 242 -1.34 -17.95 -68.43
CA LEU A 242 -0.51 -19.14 -68.63
C LEU A 242 -1.36 -20.34 -69.05
N GLN A 243 -2.50 -20.58 -68.42
CA GLN A 243 -3.45 -21.62 -68.84
C GLN A 243 -3.91 -21.44 -70.29
N ALA A 244 -4.26 -20.21 -70.69
CA ALA A 244 -4.64 -19.91 -72.07
C ALA A 244 -3.46 -20.12 -73.06
N ARG A 245 -2.23 -19.82 -72.65
CA ARG A 245 -1.01 -20.14 -73.46
C ARG A 245 -0.80 -21.65 -73.59
N ILE A 246 -0.97 -22.41 -72.51
CA ILE A 246 -0.86 -23.87 -72.51
C ILE A 246 -1.92 -24.47 -73.44
N ALA A 247 -3.19 -24.10 -73.29
CA ALA A 247 -4.27 -24.59 -74.14
C ALA A 247 -4.02 -24.33 -75.64
N ARG A 248 -3.53 -23.12 -76.00
CA ARG A 248 -3.14 -22.82 -77.40
C ARG A 248 -1.99 -23.69 -77.89
N LYS A 249 -0.99 -23.98 -77.04
CA LYS A 249 0.12 -24.88 -77.38
C LYS A 249 -0.35 -26.33 -77.52
N ASP A 250 -1.30 -26.79 -76.70
CA ASP A 250 -1.86 -28.14 -76.77
C ASP A 250 -2.60 -28.34 -78.10
N VAL A 251 -3.50 -27.41 -78.47
CA VAL A 251 -4.20 -27.44 -79.77
C VAL A 251 -3.22 -27.46 -80.95
N LYS A 252 -2.17 -26.62 -80.89
CA LYS A 252 -1.12 -26.62 -81.91
C LYS A 252 -0.38 -27.96 -81.98
N THR A 253 -0.06 -28.54 -80.82
CA THR A 253 0.62 -29.83 -80.73
C THR A 253 -0.24 -30.95 -81.30
N ASP A 254 -1.54 -30.97 -81.01
CA ASP A 254 -2.47 -31.97 -81.57
C ASP A 254 -2.66 -31.79 -83.08
N THR A 255 -2.70 -30.56 -83.56
CA THR A 255 -2.73 -30.27 -85.01
C THR A 255 -1.47 -30.79 -85.69
N LEU A 256 -0.29 -30.51 -85.14
CA LEU A 256 0.99 -31.01 -85.66
C LEU A 256 1.06 -32.55 -85.62
N LYS A 257 0.60 -33.18 -84.53
CA LYS A 257 0.50 -34.65 -84.45
C LYS A 257 -0.40 -35.22 -85.55
N SER A 258 -1.55 -34.59 -85.83
CA SER A 258 -2.45 -35.01 -86.90
C SER A 258 -1.80 -34.85 -88.28
N GLN A 259 -1.10 -33.75 -88.52
CA GLN A 259 -0.34 -33.53 -89.77
C GLN A 259 0.76 -34.59 -89.96
N VAL A 260 1.54 -34.90 -88.92
CA VAL A 260 2.57 -35.95 -88.97
C VAL A 260 1.95 -37.29 -89.34
N LYS A 261 0.84 -37.69 -88.70
CA LYS A 261 0.13 -38.93 -89.04
C LYS A 261 -0.35 -38.96 -90.50
N SER A 262 -0.84 -37.83 -91.02
CA SER A 262 -1.26 -37.72 -92.42
C SER A 262 -0.07 -37.90 -93.38
N GLN A 263 1.05 -37.23 -93.08
CA GLN A 263 2.29 -37.35 -93.87
C GLN A 263 2.89 -38.75 -93.81
N GLU A 264 2.84 -39.42 -92.64
CA GLU A 264 3.24 -40.82 -92.49
C GLU A 264 2.38 -41.75 -93.38
N ALA A 265 1.07 -41.51 -93.45
CA ALA A 265 0.17 -42.27 -94.32
C ALA A 265 0.43 -42.03 -95.82
N GLU A 266 0.67 -40.79 -96.23
CA GLU A 266 1.08 -40.46 -97.61
C GLU A 266 2.41 -41.11 -97.97
N LEU A 267 3.40 -41.08 -97.07
CA LEU A 267 4.71 -41.70 -97.28
C LEU A 267 4.58 -43.23 -97.42
N LEU A 268 3.71 -43.86 -96.62
CA LEU A 268 3.40 -45.28 -96.76
C LEU A 268 2.79 -45.59 -98.14
N LYS A 269 1.85 -44.76 -98.60
CA LYS A 269 1.25 -44.87 -99.94
C LYS A 269 2.32 -44.73 -101.04
N TYR A 270 3.18 -43.72 -100.96
CA TYR A 270 4.29 -43.54 -101.90
C TYR A 270 5.24 -44.74 -101.93
N LYS A 271 5.55 -45.33 -100.77
CA LYS A 271 6.36 -46.57 -100.70
C LYS A 271 5.66 -47.73 -101.38
N GLN A 272 4.36 -47.90 -101.17
CA GLN A 272 3.57 -48.94 -101.82
C GLN A 272 3.52 -48.74 -103.34
N ASP A 273 3.24 -47.51 -103.79
CA ASP A 273 3.19 -47.14 -105.21
C ASP A 273 4.55 -47.31 -105.88
N SER A 274 5.65 -46.91 -105.22
CA SER A 274 7.01 -47.16 -105.69
C SER A 274 7.30 -48.65 -105.84
N GLY A 275 6.83 -49.48 -104.90
CA GLY A 275 6.96 -50.94 -105.00
C GLY A 275 6.12 -51.56 -106.12
N VAL A 276 4.99 -50.95 -106.48
CA VAL A 276 4.19 -51.34 -107.67
C VAL A 276 4.91 -50.93 -108.95
N LEU A 277 5.31 -49.65 -109.05
CA LEU A 277 6.04 -49.11 -110.20
C LEU A 277 7.33 -49.90 -110.49
N GLN A 278 8.07 -50.28 -109.46
CA GLN A 278 9.30 -51.07 -109.63
C GLN A 278 9.00 -52.47 -110.19
N ARG A 279 7.91 -53.12 -109.74
CA ARG A 279 7.45 -54.40 -110.31
C ARG A 279 6.99 -54.26 -111.76
N ASP A 280 6.23 -53.22 -112.07
CA ASP A 280 5.77 -52.94 -113.43
C ASP A 280 6.96 -52.64 -114.36
N LEU A 281 7.95 -51.87 -113.90
CA LEU A 281 9.18 -51.58 -114.64
C LEU A 281 9.99 -52.85 -114.90
N SER A 282 10.12 -53.73 -113.91
CA SER A 282 10.73 -55.06 -114.11
C SER A 282 9.97 -55.90 -115.15
N ARG A 283 8.63 -55.88 -115.12
CA ARG A 283 7.78 -56.59 -116.10
C ARG A 283 7.97 -56.03 -117.51
N VAL A 284 7.93 -54.71 -117.68
CA VAL A 284 8.14 -54.05 -118.98
C VAL A 284 9.56 -54.31 -119.50
N ASN A 285 10.58 -54.24 -118.65
CA ASN A 285 11.95 -54.58 -119.04
C ASN A 285 12.07 -56.04 -119.51
N ALA A 286 11.40 -56.99 -118.84
CA ALA A 286 11.36 -58.37 -119.28
C ALA A 286 10.64 -58.53 -120.63
N GLN A 287 9.51 -57.86 -120.83
CA GLN A 287 8.78 -57.83 -122.11
C GLN A 287 9.63 -57.23 -123.24
N LEU A 288 10.33 -56.13 -122.98
CA LEU A 288 11.25 -55.52 -123.93
C LEU A 288 12.37 -56.48 -124.32
N LEU A 289 13.00 -57.16 -123.36
CA LEU A 289 14.00 -58.21 -123.63
C LEU A 289 13.44 -59.33 -124.53
N THR A 290 12.20 -59.76 -124.29
CA THR A 290 11.58 -60.80 -125.14
C THR A 290 11.34 -60.33 -126.57
N GLU A 291 10.85 -59.11 -126.76
CA GLU A 291 10.64 -58.53 -128.10
C GLU A 291 11.98 -58.23 -128.80
N VAL A 292 13.01 -57.79 -128.08
CA VAL A 292 14.38 -57.65 -128.61
C VAL A 292 14.91 -58.99 -129.11
N ASN A 293 14.74 -60.07 -128.32
CA ASN A 293 15.17 -61.41 -128.73
C ASN A 293 14.38 -61.96 -129.93
N LYS A 294 13.10 -61.63 -130.04
CA LYS A 294 12.27 -61.94 -131.21
C LYS A 294 12.72 -61.16 -132.44
N THR A 295 13.02 -59.87 -132.28
CA THR A 295 13.55 -59.00 -133.34
C THR A 295 14.88 -59.54 -133.87
N LYS A 296 15.83 -59.90 -133.00
CA LYS A 296 17.09 -60.56 -133.40
C LYS A 296 16.88 -61.85 -134.19
N ARG A 297 15.89 -62.67 -133.81
CA ARG A 297 15.53 -63.89 -134.56
C ARG A 297 14.97 -63.59 -135.94
N LEU A 298 14.11 -62.57 -136.05
CA LEU A 298 13.58 -62.11 -137.33
C LEU A 298 14.69 -61.53 -138.22
N GLU A 299 15.61 -60.73 -137.67
CA GLU A 299 16.78 -60.21 -138.40
C GLU A 299 17.67 -61.35 -138.93
N ALA A 300 17.91 -62.39 -138.13
CA ALA A 300 18.64 -63.57 -138.58
C ALA A 300 17.93 -64.28 -139.76
N LYS A 301 16.61 -64.42 -139.67
CA LYS A 301 15.79 -65.00 -140.75
C LYS A 301 15.79 -64.15 -142.02
N VAL A 302 15.79 -62.82 -141.89
CA VAL A 302 15.91 -61.90 -143.03
C VAL A 302 17.28 -62.07 -143.70
N LYS A 303 18.37 -62.19 -142.94
CA LYS A 303 19.70 -62.45 -143.51
C LYS A 303 19.76 -63.77 -144.27
N GLU A 304 19.20 -64.84 -143.71
CA GLU A 304 19.10 -66.15 -144.37
C GLU A 304 18.34 -66.06 -145.70
N LEU A 305 17.17 -65.41 -145.71
CA LEU A 305 16.39 -65.19 -146.93
C LEU A 305 17.14 -64.33 -147.97
N GLN A 306 17.92 -63.34 -147.54
CA GLN A 306 18.77 -62.54 -148.43
C GLN A 306 19.89 -63.38 -149.08
N GLU A 307 20.48 -64.32 -148.35
CA GLU A 307 21.46 -65.26 -148.91
C GLU A 307 20.83 -66.22 -149.92
N ASP A 308 19.62 -66.71 -149.64
CA ASP A 308 18.88 -67.56 -150.57
C ASP A 308 18.48 -66.82 -151.84
N ILE A 309 18.05 -65.56 -151.73
CA ILE A 309 17.78 -64.69 -152.89
C ILE A 309 19.05 -64.50 -153.73
N ARG A 310 20.21 -64.28 -153.09
CA ARG A 310 21.49 -64.18 -153.82
C ARG A 310 21.81 -65.48 -154.58
N ARG A 311 21.63 -66.64 -153.94
CA ARG A 311 21.84 -67.96 -154.60
C ARG A 311 20.89 -68.16 -155.78
N LEU A 312 19.62 -67.81 -155.64
CA LEU A 312 18.63 -67.91 -156.71
C LEU A 312 18.92 -66.95 -157.87
N ASN A 313 19.28 -65.70 -157.59
CA ASN A 313 19.70 -64.76 -158.63
C ASN A 313 20.95 -65.24 -159.36
N GLN A 314 21.93 -65.81 -158.66
CA GLN A 314 23.11 -66.39 -159.29
C GLN A 314 22.74 -67.52 -160.26
N LYS A 315 21.81 -68.41 -159.86
CA LYS A 315 21.27 -69.49 -160.72
C LYS A 315 20.51 -68.95 -161.93
N HIS A 316 19.73 -67.89 -161.75
CA HIS A 316 18.98 -67.26 -162.85
C HIS A 316 19.92 -66.63 -163.89
N ILE A 317 20.99 -65.95 -163.44
CA ILE A 317 22.00 -65.35 -164.32
C ILE A 317 22.73 -66.43 -165.12
N THR A 318 23.11 -67.56 -164.50
CA THR A 318 23.76 -68.66 -165.23
C THR A 318 22.84 -69.29 -166.28
N ALA A 319 21.56 -69.51 -165.95
CA ALA A 319 20.58 -70.04 -166.90
C ALA A 319 20.31 -69.08 -168.07
N SER A 320 20.23 -67.77 -167.80
CA SER A 320 20.03 -66.73 -168.83
C SER A 320 21.20 -66.69 -169.82
N ASN A 321 22.45 -66.78 -169.33
CA ASN A 321 23.64 -66.82 -170.18
C ASN A 321 23.74 -68.06 -171.08
N GLU A 322 23.30 -69.23 -170.61
CA GLU A 322 23.24 -70.44 -171.44
C GLU A 322 22.21 -70.32 -172.58
N ASN A 323 21.05 -69.72 -172.30
CA ASN A 323 20.03 -69.47 -173.32
C ASN A 323 20.52 -68.49 -174.40
N ALA A 324 21.20 -67.41 -174.02
CA ALA A 324 21.78 -66.46 -174.96
C ALA A 324 22.81 -67.09 -175.91
N LYS A 325 23.63 -68.05 -175.42
CA LYS A 325 24.57 -68.79 -176.27
C LYS A 325 23.86 -69.69 -177.29
N ARG A 326 22.76 -70.36 -176.92
CA ARG A 326 21.97 -71.19 -177.85
C ARG A 326 21.31 -70.36 -178.94
N GLU A 327 20.76 -69.19 -178.60
CA GLU A 327 20.12 -68.30 -179.58
C GLU A 327 21.11 -67.82 -180.63
N ASN A 328 22.34 -67.49 -180.24
CA ASN A 328 23.35 -66.97 -181.15
C ASN A 328 23.84 -68.01 -182.19
N ILE A 329 23.91 -69.29 -181.78
CA ILE A 329 24.26 -70.41 -182.68
C ILE A 329 23.18 -70.62 -183.76
N LEU A 330 21.90 -70.53 -183.37
CA LEU A 330 20.77 -70.69 -184.30
C LEU A 330 20.73 -69.57 -185.35
N ARG A 331 21.06 -68.32 -184.97
CA ARG A 331 21.16 -67.20 -185.93
C ARG A 331 22.24 -67.42 -186.98
N SER A 332 23.39 -67.98 -186.61
CA SER A 332 24.49 -68.23 -187.56
C SER A 332 24.13 -69.29 -188.60
N GLN A 333 23.38 -70.33 -188.20
CA GLN A 333 22.95 -71.40 -189.11
C GLN A 333 21.89 -70.93 -190.13
N LEU A 334 21.09 -69.92 -189.78
CA LEU A 334 20.06 -69.35 -190.65
C LEU A 334 20.69 -68.61 -191.86
N VAL A 335 21.70 -67.78 -191.60
CA VAL A 335 22.42 -66.99 -192.62
C VAL A 335 23.14 -67.87 -193.64
N GLU A 336 23.65 -69.03 -193.19
CA GLU A 336 24.33 -69.99 -194.07
C GLU A 336 23.36 -70.67 -195.04
N LYS A 337 22.14 -70.96 -194.60
CA LYS A 337 21.07 -71.54 -195.45
C LYS A 337 20.54 -70.55 -196.50
N GLU A 338 20.38 -69.28 -196.15
CA GLU A 338 19.95 -68.23 -197.09
C GLU A 338 20.93 -68.05 -198.26
N ASN A 339 22.24 -68.11 -198.01
CA ASN A 339 23.28 -67.99 -199.04
C ASN A 339 23.34 -69.16 -200.04
N ILE A 340 22.81 -70.32 -199.66
CA ILE A 340 22.74 -71.50 -200.54
C ILE A 340 21.55 -71.37 -201.52
N ILE A 341 20.43 -70.81 -201.05
CA ILE A 341 19.21 -70.60 -201.85
C ILE A 341 19.48 -69.61 -203.00
N ILE A 342 20.12 -68.48 -202.71
CA ILE A 342 20.46 -67.45 -203.72
C ILE A 342 21.32 -68.03 -204.86
N ARG A 343 22.25 -68.93 -204.54
CA ARG A 343 23.10 -69.60 -205.55
C ARG A 343 22.33 -70.60 -206.41
N ALA A 344 21.30 -71.25 -205.86
CA ALA A 344 20.46 -72.18 -206.60
C ALA A 344 19.51 -71.44 -207.57
N GLU A 345 18.90 -70.34 -207.14
CA GLU A 345 18.00 -69.52 -207.97
C GLU A 345 18.73 -68.92 -209.19
N ALA A 346 19.98 -68.48 -209.03
CA ALA A 346 20.78 -67.97 -210.15
C ALA A 346 21.06 -69.03 -211.23
N LYS A 347 21.16 -70.31 -210.84
CA LYS A 347 21.45 -71.42 -211.76
C LYS A 347 20.21 -71.81 -212.57
N VAL A 348 19.03 -71.83 -211.94
CA VAL A 348 17.74 -72.09 -212.58
C VAL A 348 17.43 -71.01 -213.64
N ASN A 349 17.59 -69.73 -213.27
CA ASN A 349 17.38 -68.61 -214.19
C ASN A 349 18.27 -68.66 -215.45
N SER A 350 19.50 -69.18 -215.34
CA SER A 350 20.41 -69.32 -216.49
C SER A 350 19.99 -70.41 -217.48
N LEU A 351 19.36 -71.48 -216.98
CA LEU A 351 18.92 -72.62 -217.79
C LEU A 351 17.60 -72.30 -218.50
N GLU A 352 16.68 -71.61 -217.83
CA GLU A 352 15.42 -71.15 -218.43
C GLU A 352 15.67 -70.22 -219.63
N LYS A 353 16.61 -69.27 -219.53
CA LYS A 353 16.98 -68.40 -220.65
C LYS A 353 17.56 -69.16 -221.85
N ARG A 354 18.22 -70.29 -221.61
CA ARG A 354 18.83 -71.11 -222.67
C ARG A 354 17.78 -71.96 -223.41
N ILE A 355 16.75 -72.43 -222.70
CA ILE A 355 15.62 -73.15 -223.29
C ILE A 355 14.79 -72.22 -224.18
N ILE A 356 14.50 -71.00 -223.71
CA ILE A 356 13.74 -70.00 -224.47
C ILE A 356 14.44 -69.64 -225.80
N SER A 357 15.76 -69.51 -225.79
CA SER A 357 16.54 -69.20 -227.00
C SER A 357 16.46 -70.30 -228.08
N ASN A 358 16.41 -71.57 -227.68
CA ASN A 358 16.33 -72.67 -228.64
C ASN A 358 14.89 -72.84 -229.18
N ASP A 359 13.88 -72.58 -228.35
CA ASP A 359 12.47 -72.63 -228.77
C ASP A 359 12.09 -71.53 -229.78
N GLU A 360 12.74 -70.35 -229.71
CA GLU A 360 12.55 -69.29 -230.70
C GLU A 360 13.19 -69.60 -232.05
N GLU A 361 14.28 -70.38 -232.09
CA GLU A 361 14.93 -70.80 -233.33
C GLU A 361 14.08 -71.83 -234.08
N ILE A 362 13.42 -72.75 -233.35
CA ILE A 362 12.47 -73.71 -233.92
C ILE A 362 11.27 -73.00 -234.57
N ARG A 363 10.78 -71.90 -233.98
CA ARG A 363 9.65 -71.14 -234.56
C ARG A 363 10.01 -70.36 -235.81
N ARG A 364 11.24 -69.85 -235.95
CA ARG A 364 11.59 -69.03 -237.12
C ARG A 364 11.66 -69.86 -238.40
N LEU A 365 12.15 -71.09 -238.35
CA LEU A 365 12.28 -71.91 -239.56
C LEU A 365 10.96 -72.52 -240.04
N SER A 366 9.91 -72.60 -239.20
CA SER A 366 8.58 -73.09 -239.63
C SER A 366 7.72 -72.05 -240.35
N SER A 367 8.24 -70.85 -240.64
CA SER A 367 7.44 -69.76 -241.24
C SER A 367 7.97 -69.28 -242.60
N ARG A 368 8.62 -70.15 -243.38
CA ARG A 368 8.87 -69.89 -244.81
C ARG A 368 9.09 -71.15 -245.67
N VAL A 369 8.10 -72.06 -245.69
CA VAL A 369 7.41 -72.70 -246.85
C VAL A 369 6.19 -73.42 -246.30
#